data_AF-A0A8H6M006-F1
#
_entry.id   AF-A0A8H6M006-F1
#
_cell.length_a   1.000
_cell.length_b   1.000
_cell.length_c   1.000
_cell.angle_alpha   90.00
_cell.angle_beta   90.00
_cell.angle_gamma   90.00
#
_symmetry.space_group_name_H-M   'P 1'
#
loop_
_entity.id
_entity.type
_entity.pdbx_description
1 polymer ?
#
loop_
_entity_poly.entity_id
_entity_poly.type
_entity_poly.pdbx_seq_one_letter_code
_entity_poly.pdbx_strand_id
1 'polypeptide(L)'
;MREIAEEIKKLMADEIRRESFERLNYSVQICSMTLLLYDYSLTLLDEIEYIWKNPWKWTTLLYAFCRYSLLANPIYFLAISKGIHIP
;
A
#
# COMPACT_ATOMS: atom_id res chain seq x y z
N MET A 1 -5.13 -24.31 38.87
CA MET A 1 -5.29 -25.11 37.63
C MET A 1 -6.39 -24.57 36.71
N ARG A 2 -7.62 -24.33 37.19
CA ARG A 2 -8.71 -23.77 36.34
C ARG A 2 -8.46 -22.34 35.86
N GLU A 3 -7.91 -21.49 36.72
CA GLU A 3 -7.61 -20.09 36.42
C GLU A 3 -6.53 -19.95 35.31
N ILE A 4 -5.50 -20.80 35.37
CA ILE A 4 -4.47 -20.90 34.34
C ILE A 4 -5.05 -21.35 32.99
N ALA A 5 -6.03 -22.27 33.00
CA ALA A 5 -6.67 -22.73 31.77
C ALA A 5 -7.52 -21.64 31.10
N GLU A 6 -8.17 -20.78 31.88
CA GLU A 6 -8.95 -19.65 31.35
C GLU A 6 -8.04 -18.53 30.81
N GLU A 7 -6.90 -18.26 31.48
CA GLU A 7 -5.89 -17.34 30.94
C GLU A 7 -5.34 -17.80 29.58
N ILE A 8 -5.00 -19.09 29.44
CA ILE A 8 -4.49 -19.63 28.18
C ILE A 8 -5.53 -19.54 27.06
N LYS A 9 -6.80 -19.81 27.36
CA LYS A 9 -7.89 -19.64 26.38
C LYS A 9 -8.02 -18.20 25.91
N LYS A 10 -7.90 -17.24 26.84
CA LYS A 10 -8.02 -15.82 26.54
C LYS A 10 -6.85 -15.34 25.66
N LEU A 11 -5.63 -15.74 26.00
CA LEU A 11 -4.44 -15.47 25.19
C LEU A 11 -4.54 -16.04 23.78
N MET A 12 -5.04 -17.27 23.65
CA MET A 12 -5.23 -17.91 22.35
C MET A 12 -6.30 -17.20 21.50
N ALA A 13 -7.39 -16.73 22.13
CA ALA A 13 -8.42 -15.95 21.45
C ALA A 13 -7.92 -14.56 21.01
N ASP A 14 -7.07 -13.91 21.80
CA ASP A 14 -6.46 -12.63 21.46
C ASP A 14 -5.46 -12.76 20.30
N GLU A 15 -4.72 -13.88 20.23
CA GLU A 15 -3.78 -14.15 19.15
C GLU A 15 -4.47 -14.35 17.79
N ILE A 16 -5.52 -15.19 17.75
CA ILE A 16 -6.34 -15.41 16.55
C ILE A 16 -6.96 -14.09 16.05
N ARG A 17 -7.38 -13.25 17.00
CA ARG A 17 -7.92 -11.93 16.72
C ARG A 17 -6.86 -11.02 16.08
N ARG A 18 -5.65 -10.96 16.63
CA ARG A 18 -4.54 -10.18 16.07
C ARG A 18 -4.21 -10.61 14.64
N GLU A 19 -4.06 -11.93 14.42
CA GLU A 19 -3.82 -12.51 13.09
C GLU A 19 -4.85 -12.07 12.03
N SER A 20 -6.12 -11.98 12.43
CA SER A 20 -7.21 -11.57 11.55
C SER A 20 -7.14 -10.07 11.21
N PHE A 21 -6.80 -9.23 12.18
CA PHE A 21 -6.63 -7.79 11.98
C PHE A 21 -5.47 -7.45 11.04
N GLU A 22 -4.35 -8.17 11.14
CA GLU A 22 -3.20 -7.98 10.25
C GLU A 22 -3.55 -8.28 8.79
N ARG A 23 -4.28 -9.37 8.53
CA ARG A 23 -4.76 -9.72 7.18
C ARG A 23 -5.72 -8.68 6.61
N LEU A 24 -6.59 -8.13 7.46
CA LEU A 24 -7.53 -7.09 7.06
C LEU A 24 -6.79 -5.80 6.69
N ASN A 25 -5.85 -5.36 7.53
CA ASN A 25 -5.04 -4.17 7.30
C ASN A 25 -4.25 -4.28 5.99
N TYR A 26 -3.59 -5.42 5.77
CA TYR A 26 -2.85 -5.68 4.54
C TYR A 26 -3.75 -5.63 3.29
N SER A 27 -4.92 -6.25 3.37
CA SER A 27 -5.88 -6.25 2.25
C SER A 27 -6.39 -4.84 1.94
N VAL A 28 -6.74 -4.06 2.97
CA VAL A 28 -7.18 -2.66 2.82
C VAL A 28 -6.08 -1.79 2.22
N GLN A 29 -4.83 -1.97 2.64
CA GLN A 29 -3.68 -1.24 2.08
C GLN A 29 -3.48 -1.52 0.60
N ILE A 30 -3.54 -2.79 0.18
CA ILE A 30 -3.41 -3.16 -1.25
C ILE A 30 -4.58 -2.61 -2.07
N CYS A 31 -5.81 -2.73 -1.56
CA CYS A 31 -6.99 -2.18 -2.24
C CYS A 31 -6.87 -0.67 -2.43
N SER A 32 -6.48 0.07 -1.38
CA SER A 32 -6.26 1.51 -1.45
C SER A 32 -5.20 1.88 -2.49
N MET A 33 -4.08 1.16 -2.51
CA MET A 33 -3.00 1.37 -3.46
C MET A 33 -3.41 1.08 -4.91
N THR A 34 -4.19 0.02 -5.12
CA THR A 34 -4.68 -0.39 -6.45
C THR A 34 -5.65 0.64 -7.01
N LEU A 35 -6.58 1.13 -6.18
CA LEU A 35 -7.49 2.22 -6.55
C LEU A 35 -6.73 3.49 -6.93
N LEU A 36 -5.70 3.84 -6.16
CA LEU A 36 -4.88 5.01 -6.43
C LEU A 36 -4.15 4.90 -7.78
N LEU A 37 -3.51 3.75 -8.04
CA LEU A 37 -2.84 3.48 -9.32
C LEU A 37 -3.80 3.49 -10.51
N TYR A 38 -5.01 2.99 -10.32
CA TYR A 38 -6.05 2.99 -11.35
C TYR A 38 -6.48 4.42 -11.72
N ASP A 39 -6.75 5.26 -10.71
CA ASP A 39 -7.11 6.67 -10.92
C ASP A 39 -5.99 7.47 -11.59
N TYR A 40 -4.74 7.20 -11.22
CA TYR A 40 -3.57 7.79 -11.90
C TYR A 40 -3.40 7.30 -13.34
N SER A 41 -3.70 6.03 -13.62
CA SER A 41 -3.58 5.49 -14.99
C SER A 41 -4.59 6.13 -15.95
N LEU A 42 -5.79 6.47 -15.46
CA LEU A 42 -6.80 7.21 -16.21
C LEU A 42 -6.36 8.65 -16.49
N THR A 43 -5.89 9.37 -15.48
CA THR A 43 -5.42 10.76 -15.64
C THR A 43 -4.12 10.89 -16.43
N LEU A 44 -3.33 9.82 -16.50
CA LEU A 44 -2.11 9.73 -17.30
C LEU A 44 -2.35 9.82 -18.80
N LEU A 45 -3.44 9.24 -19.31
CA LEU A 45 -3.76 9.30 -20.74
C LEU A 45 -4.03 10.74 -21.19
N ASP A 46 -4.81 11.47 -20.40
CA ASP A 46 -5.05 12.91 -20.63
C ASP A 46 -3.76 13.72 -20.44
N GLU A 47 -2.94 13.44 -19.43
CA GLU A 47 -1.64 14.10 -19.26
C GLU A 47 -0.72 13.87 -20.47
N ILE A 48 -0.68 12.67 -21.03
CA ILE A 48 0.10 12.37 -22.24
C ILE A 48 -0.42 13.18 -23.42
N GLU A 49 -1.74 13.26 -23.61
CA GLU A 49 -2.30 14.01 -24.72
C GLU A 49 -2.11 15.53 -24.60
N TYR A 50 -2.27 16.11 -23.41
CA TYR A 50 -2.21 17.56 -23.22
C TYR A 50 -0.83 18.10 -22.86
N ILE A 51 -0.02 17.34 -22.12
CA ILE A 51 1.28 17.77 -21.63
C ILE A 51 2.42 17.26 -22.53
N TRP A 52 2.36 16.03 -23.01
CA TRP A 52 3.47 15.43 -23.77
C TRP A 52 3.46 15.77 -25.27
N LYS A 53 2.32 16.23 -25.82
CA LYS A 53 2.25 16.81 -27.19
C LYS A 53 2.80 18.23 -27.29
N ASN A 54 2.88 18.96 -26.16
CA ASN A 54 3.36 20.34 -26.13
C ASN A 54 4.88 20.37 -25.81
N PRO A 55 5.63 21.46 -26.06
CA PRO A 55 7.08 21.43 -25.93
C PRO A 55 7.48 21.07 -24.49
N TRP A 56 8.32 20.05 -24.36
CA TRP A 56 8.75 19.50 -23.09
C TRP A 56 9.42 20.57 -22.23
N LYS A 57 8.75 20.97 -21.14
CA LYS A 57 9.31 21.85 -20.13
C LYS A 57 9.90 21.01 -19.01
N TRP A 58 11.05 21.42 -18.48
CA TRP A 58 11.67 20.82 -17.28
C TRP A 58 10.72 20.76 -16.08
N THR A 59 9.76 21.68 -16.01
CA THR A 59 8.69 21.68 -15.00
C THR A 59 7.76 20.46 -15.09
N THR A 60 7.52 19.92 -16.28
CA THR A 60 6.73 18.69 -16.48
C THR A 60 7.45 17.47 -15.90
N LEU A 61 8.77 17.41 -16.09
CA LEU A 61 9.61 16.32 -15.59
C LEU A 61 9.72 16.36 -14.07
N LEU A 62 9.93 17.54 -13.49
CA LEU A 62 9.87 17.77 -12.04
C LEU A 62 8.49 17.47 -11.45
N TYR A 63 7.41 17.81 -12.17
CA TYR A 63 6.05 17.50 -11.76
C TYR A 63 5.80 15.99 -11.69
N ALA A 64 6.18 15.26 -12.75
CA ALA A 64 6.11 13.80 -12.75
C ALA A 64 6.95 13.23 -11.60
N PHE A 65 8.20 13.66 -11.44
CA PHE A 65 9.07 13.14 -10.38
C PHE A 65 8.49 13.39 -8.98
N CYS A 66 7.94 14.58 -8.73
CA CYS A 66 7.31 14.91 -7.45
C CYS A 66 6.03 14.10 -7.19
N ARG A 67 5.19 13.91 -8.22
CA ARG A 67 3.93 13.15 -8.14
C ARG A 67 4.17 11.63 -8.01
N TYR A 68 5.06 11.06 -8.81
CA TYR A 68 5.42 9.63 -8.78
C TYR A 68 6.34 9.26 -7.60
N SER A 69 7.09 10.21 -7.02
CA SER A 69 7.84 9.98 -5.77
C SER A 69 6.91 9.72 -4.59
N LEU A 70 5.68 10.23 -4.61
CA LEU A 70 4.68 9.95 -3.58
C LEU A 70 4.16 8.50 -3.68
N LEU A 71 4.09 7.96 -4.90
CA LEU A 71 3.75 6.56 -5.17
C LEU A 71 4.89 5.59 -4.79
N ALA A 72 6.14 6.06 -4.77
CA ALA A 72 7.27 5.25 -4.35
C ALA A 72 7.16 4.84 -2.87
N ASN A 73 6.58 5.67 -2.00
CA ASN A 73 6.47 5.40 -0.56
C ASN A 73 5.64 4.14 -0.23
N PRO A 74 4.40 3.95 -0.75
CA PRO A 74 3.66 2.71 -0.55
C PRO A 74 4.23 1.50 -1.32
N ILE A 75 4.86 1.71 -2.49
CA ILE A 75 5.57 0.62 -3.22
C ILE A 75 6.75 0.10 -2.39
N TYR A 76 7.54 0.99 -1.80
CA TYR A 76 8.64 0.62 -0.90
C TYR A 76 8.13 -0.08 0.35
N PHE A 77 7.04 0.39 0.94
CA PHE A 77 6.41 -0.27 2.09
C PHE A 77 5.95 -1.69 1.75
N LEU A 78 5.32 -1.90 0.60
CA LEU A 78 4.92 -3.23 0.12
C LEU A 78 6.13 -4.12 -0.20
N ALA A 79 7.19 -3.56 -0.79
CA ALA A 79 8.41 -4.28 -1.09
C ALA A 79 9.15 -4.74 0.18
N ILE A 80 9.17 -3.90 1.22
CA ILE A 80 9.67 -4.26 2.56
C ILE A 80 8.77 -5.31 3.23
N SER A 81 7.45 -5.18 3.09
CA SER A 81 6.49 -6.18 3.58
C SER A 81 6.73 -7.57 2.96
N LYS A 82 7.09 -7.63 1.67
CA LYS A 82 7.47 -8.89 1.02
C LYS A 82 8.92 -9.34 1.28
N GLY A 83 9.78 -8.43 1.75
CA GLY A 83 11.14 -8.73 2.21
C GLY A 83 11.20 -9.45 3.56
N ILE A 84 10.09 -9.51 4.29
CA ILE A 84 9.94 -10.38 5.46
C ILE A 84 9.61 -11.79 4.96
N HIS A 85 10.68 -12.48 4.59
CA HIS A 85 10.73 -13.92 4.42
C HIS A 85 10.30 -14.59 5.73
N ILE A 86 9.07 -15.08 5.77
CA ILE A 86 8.59 -16.03 6.79
C ILE A 86 9.33 -17.35 6.61
N PRO A 87 10.13 -17.84 7.57
CA PRO A 87 10.34 -19.27 7.75
C PRO A 87 9.11 -19.95 8.36
#